data_AF-A0A953HUX3-F1
#
_entry.id   AF-A0A953HUX3-F1
#
_cell.length_a   1.000
_cell.length_b   1.000
_cell.length_c   1.000
_cell.angle_alpha   90.00
_cell.angle_beta   90.00
_cell.angle_gamma   90.00
#
_symmetry.space_group_name_H-M   'P 1'
#
loop_
_entity.id
_entity.type
_entity.pdbx_description
1 polymer ?
#
loop_
_entity_poly.entity_id
_entity_poly.type
_entity_poly.pdbx_seq_one_letter_code
_entity_poly.pdbx_strand_id
1 'polypeptide(L)'
;MKKENLSTLLVLLMLTLLWLFFNRGQGQWFFYLIDLPYFILFTGLLFSLGLPSISQGIRYGTKKSISKTLIVPVVLLVLYYLYAALNGQPVMEGASLLMPYLVLFPVLALFHQSPKYNTVTWWDLGVLLLLLWPVTLVDLPERTSLPIEGVHFDSVYRMMIMMVTVYAFVVVRRLPGVGFWIDLSWRKLWTTLWVWALYIGLILVLGFYLEFMVYEGFGSNHEGNWERILIRFLSIYLHTALFEELFFRGLLQNMLARKIRQSANPLIFWIAGFVVLTLLALLTGVMMKDGMVWFPMMITMMLLVGAYLMSNIFKGYQHHYLAMAITSVVFGLVHFHGGSVIFVGFAILAGWAYGYVYWKTKNVFYAALIHTLVNISPLLFGLDLLK
;
A
#
# COMPACT_ATOMS: atom_id res chain seq x y z
N MET A 1 28.04 2.91 -9.05
CA MET A 1 26.63 2.49 -8.92
C MET A 1 25.84 3.62 -8.26
N LYS A 2 24.65 4.01 -8.77
CA LYS A 2 23.83 5.06 -8.12
C LYS A 2 23.43 4.62 -6.70
N LYS A 3 23.33 5.55 -5.75
CA LYS A 3 22.99 5.27 -4.33
C LYS A 3 21.71 4.42 -4.17
N GLU A 4 20.71 4.68 -5.00
CA GLU A 4 19.42 3.96 -4.98
C GLU A 4 19.59 2.48 -5.37
N ASN A 5 20.42 2.18 -6.39
CA ASN A 5 20.70 0.79 -6.78
C ASN A 5 21.41 0.01 -5.67
N LEU A 6 22.33 0.65 -4.95
CA LEU A 6 22.99 0.04 -3.79
C LEU A 6 21.98 -0.24 -2.67
N SER A 7 21.07 0.71 -2.42
CA SER A 7 20.03 0.57 -1.41
C SER A 7 19.10 -0.62 -1.71
N THR A 8 18.66 -0.74 -2.97
CA THR A 8 17.87 -1.88 -3.42
C THR A 8 18.61 -3.21 -3.24
N LEU A 9 19.90 -3.27 -3.62
CA LEU A 9 20.70 -4.48 -3.46
C LEU A 9 20.87 -4.88 -1.99
N LEU A 10 21.14 -3.91 -1.11
CA LEU A 10 21.29 -4.17 0.33
C LEU A 10 20.00 -4.68 0.96
N VAL A 11 18.85 -4.10 0.61
CA VAL A 11 17.55 -4.57 1.12
C VAL A 11 17.20 -5.95 0.58
N LEU A 12 17.46 -6.22 -0.71
CA LEU A 12 17.26 -7.56 -1.29
C LEU A 12 18.12 -8.61 -0.58
N LEU A 13 19.40 -8.32 -0.36
CA LEU A 13 20.31 -9.21 0.35
C LEU A 13 19.84 -9.45 1.80
N MET A 14 19.46 -8.39 2.51
CA MET A 14 18.92 -8.49 3.87
C MET A 14 17.67 -9.37 3.91
N LEU A 15 16.68 -9.13 3.05
CA LEU A 15 15.46 -9.93 3.00
C LEU A 15 15.72 -11.38 2.62
N THR A 16 16.69 -11.64 1.74
CA THR A 16 17.09 -13.00 1.35
C THR A 16 17.72 -13.73 2.52
N LEU A 17 18.60 -13.06 3.29
CA LEU A 17 19.19 -13.63 4.49
C LEU A 17 18.14 -13.91 5.58
N LEU A 18 17.18 -13.00 5.76
CA LEU A 18 16.07 -13.21 6.69
C LEU A 18 15.18 -14.37 6.25
N TRP A 19 14.88 -14.46 4.96
CA TRP A 19 14.11 -15.56 4.39
C TRP A 19 14.81 -16.91 4.65
N LEU A 20 16.13 -16.99 4.44
CA LEU A 20 16.92 -18.18 4.74
C LEU A 20 16.93 -18.49 6.24
N PHE A 21 17.10 -17.48 7.09
CA PHE A 21 17.12 -17.64 8.54
C PHE A 21 15.80 -18.21 9.08
N PHE A 22 14.66 -17.67 8.66
CA PHE A 22 13.35 -18.11 9.14
C PHE A 22 12.90 -19.45 8.57
N ASN A 23 13.48 -19.88 7.43
CA ASN A 23 13.13 -21.15 6.80
C ASN A 23 14.17 -22.26 7.00
N ARG A 24 15.29 -22.02 7.70
CA ARG A 24 16.45 -22.93 7.88
C ARG A 24 16.15 -24.39 8.29
N GLY A 25 14.95 -24.67 8.81
CA GLY A 25 14.52 -26.01 9.26
C GLY A 25 13.56 -26.76 8.34
N GLN A 26 13.20 -26.22 7.17
CA GLN A 26 12.15 -26.79 6.29
C GLN A 26 12.48 -28.15 5.65
N GLY A 27 13.68 -28.72 5.84
CA GLY A 27 14.02 -30.13 5.55
C GLY A 27 14.01 -30.58 4.08
N GLN A 28 13.31 -29.89 3.18
CA GLN A 28 13.18 -30.26 1.78
C GLN A 28 14.09 -29.39 0.91
N TRP A 29 15.11 -29.97 0.27
CA TRP A 29 15.98 -29.22 -0.63
C TRP A 29 15.22 -28.63 -1.84
N PHE A 30 14.14 -29.29 -2.26
CA PHE A 30 13.28 -28.84 -3.37
C PHE A 30 12.63 -27.47 -3.11
N PHE A 31 12.23 -27.21 -1.86
CA PHE A 31 11.75 -25.92 -1.39
C PHE A 31 12.73 -24.78 -1.70
N TYR A 32 14.01 -24.97 -1.35
CA TYR A 32 15.04 -23.96 -1.59
C TYR A 32 15.38 -23.80 -3.07
N LEU A 33 15.33 -24.88 -3.86
CA LEU A 33 15.66 -24.84 -5.28
C LEU A 33 14.62 -24.06 -6.11
N ILE A 34 13.36 -24.04 -5.66
CA ILE A 34 12.29 -23.30 -6.35
C ILE A 34 12.05 -21.96 -5.67
N ASP A 35 11.68 -21.92 -4.39
CA ASP A 35 11.16 -20.71 -3.79
C ASP A 35 12.21 -19.61 -3.62
N LEU A 36 13.48 -19.95 -3.36
CA LEU A 36 14.52 -18.95 -3.16
C LEU A 36 14.85 -18.16 -4.45
N PRO A 37 15.11 -18.79 -5.62
CA PRO A 37 15.27 -18.06 -6.87
C PRO A 37 14.08 -17.16 -7.21
N TYR A 38 12.85 -17.65 -7.03
CA TYR A 38 11.65 -16.85 -7.29
C TYR A 38 11.49 -15.71 -6.28
N PHE A 39 11.78 -15.94 -5.01
CA PHE A 39 11.78 -14.89 -3.99
C PHE A 39 12.77 -13.78 -4.34
N ILE A 40 14.01 -14.14 -4.70
CA ILE A 40 15.04 -13.17 -5.11
C ILE A 40 14.59 -12.42 -6.37
N LEU A 41 14.07 -13.14 -7.36
CA LEU A 41 13.62 -12.57 -8.63
C LEU A 41 12.45 -11.60 -8.43
N PHE A 42 11.37 -12.03 -7.80
CA PHE A 42 10.18 -11.21 -7.59
C PHE A 42 10.47 -10.01 -6.68
N THR A 43 11.21 -10.20 -5.59
CA THR A 43 11.58 -9.11 -4.67
C THR A 43 12.53 -8.12 -5.36
N GLY A 44 13.50 -8.64 -6.13
CA GLY A 44 14.40 -7.83 -6.93
C GLY A 44 13.67 -7.00 -7.98
N LEU A 45 12.71 -7.59 -8.70
CA LEU A 45 11.87 -6.88 -9.66
C LEU A 45 10.98 -5.83 -8.98
N LEU A 46 10.31 -6.19 -7.88
CA LEU A 46 9.46 -5.29 -7.10
C LEU A 46 10.21 -4.01 -6.71
N PHE A 47 11.42 -4.14 -6.20
CA PHE A 47 12.20 -2.98 -5.73
C PHE A 47 13.02 -2.27 -6.80
N SER A 48 13.03 -2.78 -8.03
CA SER A 48 13.79 -2.20 -9.14
C SER A 48 12.93 -1.55 -10.21
N LEU A 49 11.72 -2.06 -10.47
CA LEU A 49 10.85 -1.55 -11.55
C LEU A 49 10.51 -0.06 -11.41
N GLY A 50 10.33 0.43 -10.19
CA GLY A 50 10.04 1.83 -9.92
C GLY A 50 11.27 2.74 -9.81
N LEU A 51 12.50 2.21 -9.89
CA LEU A 51 13.72 3.02 -9.88
C LEU A 51 13.74 3.97 -11.10
N PRO A 52 14.07 5.27 -10.92
CA PRO A 52 14.09 6.22 -12.02
C PRO A 52 15.00 5.81 -13.18
N SER A 53 16.17 5.23 -12.92
CA SER A 53 17.08 4.77 -13.97
C SER A 53 16.53 3.59 -14.77
N ILE A 54 15.87 2.64 -14.10
CA ILE A 54 15.33 1.43 -14.72
C ILE A 54 14.05 1.77 -15.48
N SER A 55 13.11 2.46 -14.85
CA SER A 55 11.85 2.89 -15.47
C SER A 55 12.08 3.78 -16.70
N GLN A 56 13.07 4.68 -16.68
CA GLN A 56 13.46 5.47 -17.85
C GLN A 56 14.08 4.61 -18.95
N GLY A 57 14.94 3.64 -18.61
CA GLY A 57 15.52 2.71 -19.57
C GLY A 57 14.46 1.86 -20.27
N ILE A 58 13.53 1.28 -19.51
CA ILE A 58 12.42 0.49 -20.07
C ILE A 58 11.51 1.37 -20.94
N ARG A 59 11.23 2.60 -20.49
CA ARG A 59 10.47 3.59 -21.27
C ARG A 59 11.16 3.92 -22.60
N TYR A 60 12.50 4.05 -22.60
CA TYR A 60 13.26 4.31 -23.81
C TYR A 60 13.21 3.11 -24.76
N GLY A 61 13.28 1.88 -24.25
CA GLY A 61 13.21 0.65 -25.06
C GLY A 61 11.82 0.39 -25.68
N THR A 62 10.76 0.84 -25.04
CA THR A 62 9.36 0.58 -25.46
C THR A 62 8.82 1.53 -26.54
N LYS A 63 9.55 2.58 -26.95
CA LYS A 63 9.23 3.61 -27.98
C LYS A 63 7.85 3.48 -28.66
N LYS A 64 6.75 3.81 -27.95
CA LYS A 64 5.36 3.78 -28.44
C LYS A 64 4.94 2.49 -29.18
N SER A 65 5.63 1.38 -28.95
CA SER A 65 5.29 0.08 -29.55
C SER A 65 4.50 -0.71 -28.52
N ILE A 66 3.27 -1.07 -28.89
CA ILE A 66 2.40 -1.87 -28.03
C ILE A 66 3.03 -3.23 -27.73
N SER A 67 3.58 -3.89 -28.75
CA SER A 67 4.25 -5.18 -28.62
C SER A 67 5.42 -5.12 -27.63
N LYS A 68 6.26 -4.07 -27.70
CA LYS A 68 7.37 -3.90 -26.75
C LYS A 68 6.89 -3.57 -25.34
N THR A 69 5.79 -2.84 -25.22
CA THR A 69 5.19 -2.48 -23.92
C THR A 69 4.56 -3.69 -23.24
N LEU A 70 4.11 -4.68 -24.01
CA LEU A 70 3.55 -5.91 -23.47
C LEU A 70 4.60 -6.93 -23.03
N ILE A 71 5.89 -6.76 -23.35
CA ILE A 71 6.94 -7.71 -22.96
C ILE A 71 6.99 -7.87 -21.44
N VAL A 72 7.04 -6.77 -20.69
CA VAL A 72 7.14 -6.82 -19.21
C VAL A 72 5.94 -7.54 -18.58
N PRO A 73 4.67 -7.13 -18.82
CA PRO A 73 3.54 -7.84 -18.23
C PRO A 73 3.43 -9.30 -18.68
N VAL A 74 3.77 -9.62 -19.94
CA VAL A 74 3.77 -11.02 -20.42
C VAL A 74 4.84 -11.85 -19.72
N VAL A 75 6.07 -11.33 -19.58
CA VAL A 75 7.14 -12.03 -18.84
C VAL A 75 6.74 -12.25 -17.39
N LEU A 76 6.18 -11.24 -16.73
CA LEU A 76 5.66 -11.37 -15.37
C LEU A 76 4.57 -12.46 -15.28
N LEU A 77 3.64 -12.50 -16.23
CA LEU A 77 2.58 -13.50 -16.27
C LEU A 77 3.13 -14.92 -16.45
N VAL A 78 4.13 -15.09 -17.33
CA VAL A 78 4.84 -16.37 -17.52
C VAL A 78 5.54 -16.79 -16.24
N LEU A 79 6.25 -15.87 -15.56
CA LEU A 79 6.93 -16.17 -14.30
C LEU A 79 5.94 -16.58 -13.20
N TYR A 80 4.79 -15.90 -13.10
CA TYR A 80 3.73 -16.26 -12.16
C TYR A 80 3.20 -17.68 -12.41
N TYR A 81 2.83 -18.00 -13.65
CA TYR A 81 2.29 -19.32 -13.96
C TYR A 81 3.32 -20.43 -13.85
N LEU A 82 4.58 -20.14 -14.19
CA LEU A 82 5.66 -21.10 -14.01
C LEU A 82 5.88 -21.39 -12.51
N TYR A 83 5.90 -20.36 -11.66
CA TYR A 83 6.01 -20.53 -10.22
C TYR A 83 4.86 -21.36 -9.63
N ALA A 84 3.62 -21.01 -10.00
CA ALA A 84 2.43 -21.70 -9.54
C ALA A 84 2.42 -23.17 -10.00
N ALA A 85 2.77 -23.44 -11.26
CA ALA A 85 2.81 -24.80 -11.80
C ALA A 85 3.92 -25.66 -11.16
N LEU A 86 5.11 -25.09 -10.94
CA LEU A 86 6.22 -25.80 -10.28
C LEU A 86 5.90 -26.22 -8.83
N ASN A 87 4.99 -25.51 -8.19
CA ASN A 87 4.51 -25.82 -6.85
C ASN A 87 3.14 -26.53 -6.84
N GLY A 88 2.73 -27.10 -7.98
CA GLY A 88 1.52 -27.92 -8.09
C GLY A 88 0.20 -27.17 -7.92
N GLN A 89 0.18 -25.84 -8.15
CA GLN A 89 -1.05 -25.06 -8.03
C GLN A 89 -1.89 -25.11 -9.30
N PRO A 90 -3.23 -25.13 -9.15
CA PRO A 90 -4.13 -25.06 -10.29
C PRO A 90 -4.05 -23.65 -10.92
N VAL A 91 -3.40 -23.57 -12.09
CA VAL A 91 -3.18 -22.31 -12.82
C VAL A 91 -4.33 -21.88 -13.72
N MET A 92 -5.31 -22.75 -13.92
CA MET A 92 -6.47 -22.53 -14.82
C MET A 92 -7.81 -22.60 -14.07
N GLU A 93 -7.82 -22.44 -12.75
CA GLU A 93 -9.03 -22.52 -11.93
C GLU A 93 -9.25 -21.28 -11.09
N GLY A 94 -10.52 -20.95 -10.85
CA GLY A 94 -10.94 -19.85 -9.99
C GLY A 94 -10.30 -18.52 -10.36
N ALA A 95 -9.79 -17.82 -9.35
CA ALA A 95 -9.23 -16.47 -9.49
C ALA A 95 -7.92 -16.41 -10.30
N SER A 96 -7.22 -17.54 -10.50
CA SER A 96 -6.00 -17.59 -11.33
C SER A 96 -6.27 -17.26 -12.81
N LEU A 97 -7.51 -17.47 -13.28
CA LEU A 97 -7.96 -17.08 -14.62
C LEU A 97 -8.11 -15.55 -14.80
N LEU A 98 -8.20 -14.80 -13.70
CA LEU A 98 -8.26 -13.33 -13.76
C LEU A 98 -6.87 -12.70 -13.90
N MET A 99 -5.80 -13.46 -13.68
CA MET A 99 -4.43 -12.92 -13.75
C MET A 99 -4.06 -12.29 -15.09
N PRO A 100 -4.39 -12.86 -16.26
CA PRO A 100 -4.11 -12.23 -17.53
C PRO A 100 -4.85 -10.89 -17.66
N TYR A 101 -6.09 -10.79 -17.17
CA TYR A 101 -6.82 -9.53 -17.13
C TYR A 101 -6.12 -8.51 -16.22
N LEU A 102 -5.85 -8.87 -14.96
CA LEU A 102 -5.24 -7.97 -13.98
C LEU A 102 -3.85 -7.46 -14.40
N VAL A 103 -3.11 -8.27 -15.14
CA VAL A 103 -1.77 -7.93 -15.62
C VAL A 103 -1.80 -7.13 -16.93
N LEU A 104 -2.65 -7.51 -17.89
CA LEU A 104 -2.65 -6.86 -19.21
C LEU A 104 -3.52 -5.60 -19.25
N PHE A 105 -4.66 -5.60 -18.56
CA PHE A 105 -5.62 -4.49 -18.58
C PHE A 105 -5.02 -3.12 -18.26
N PRO A 106 -4.33 -2.90 -17.12
CA PRO A 106 -3.84 -1.55 -16.78
C PRO A 106 -2.79 -1.05 -17.77
N VAL A 107 -2.00 -1.95 -18.36
CA VAL A 107 -1.01 -1.61 -19.38
C VAL A 107 -1.68 -1.20 -20.69
N LEU A 108 -2.65 -1.99 -21.16
CA LEU A 108 -3.40 -1.70 -22.39
C LEU A 108 -4.23 -0.42 -22.26
N ALA A 109 -4.94 -0.27 -21.13
CA ALA A 109 -5.80 0.88 -20.86
C ALA A 109 -5.03 2.21 -20.81
N LEU A 110 -3.76 2.17 -20.36
CA LEU A 110 -2.92 3.36 -20.23
C LEU A 110 -1.95 3.58 -21.40
N PHE A 111 -1.84 2.63 -22.34
CA PHE A 111 -0.86 2.72 -23.43
C PHE A 111 -1.04 3.95 -24.33
N HIS A 112 -2.28 4.24 -24.74
CA HIS A 112 -2.61 5.37 -25.62
C HIS A 112 -2.79 6.69 -24.86
N GLN A 113 -2.79 6.65 -23.53
CA GLN A 113 -2.79 7.85 -22.71
C GLN A 113 -1.42 8.53 -22.81
N SER A 114 -1.32 9.51 -23.70
CA SER A 114 -0.20 10.46 -23.77
C SER A 114 -0.58 11.84 -23.21
N PRO A 115 -1.08 11.98 -21.96
CA PRO A 115 -1.23 13.30 -21.39
C PRO A 115 0.16 13.90 -21.12
N LYS A 116 0.22 15.24 -21.09
CA LYS A 116 1.41 15.98 -20.65
C LYS A 116 1.86 15.39 -19.31
N TYR A 117 3.17 15.30 -19.07
CA TYR A 117 3.80 14.62 -17.92
C TYR A 117 3.16 14.93 -16.55
N ASN A 118 2.49 16.07 -16.38
CA ASN A 118 1.85 16.48 -15.13
C ASN A 118 0.31 16.46 -15.10
N THR A 119 -0.35 16.13 -16.21
CA THR A 119 -1.81 16.07 -16.26
C THR A 119 -2.30 14.67 -15.89
N VAL A 120 -3.32 14.59 -15.04
CA VAL A 120 -4.03 13.37 -14.67
C VAL A 120 -5.41 13.49 -15.32
N THR A 121 -6.04 12.39 -15.72
CA THR A 121 -7.38 12.33 -16.32
C THR A 121 -8.31 11.51 -15.43
N TRP A 122 -9.63 11.61 -15.61
CA TRP A 122 -10.57 10.75 -14.89
C TRP A 122 -10.42 9.28 -15.31
N TRP A 123 -9.94 9.03 -16.53
CA TRP A 123 -9.59 7.69 -16.99
C TRP A 123 -8.48 7.05 -16.14
N ASP A 124 -7.48 7.81 -15.70
CA ASP A 124 -6.43 7.26 -14.83
C ASP A 124 -6.99 6.73 -13.50
N LEU A 125 -7.95 7.47 -12.92
CA LEU A 125 -8.67 7.06 -11.72
C LEU A 125 -9.60 5.87 -12.01
N GLY A 126 -10.27 5.87 -13.16
CA GLY A 126 -11.10 4.74 -13.60
C GLY A 126 -10.30 3.46 -13.77
N VAL A 127 -9.12 3.51 -14.38
CA VAL A 127 -8.21 2.36 -14.51
C VAL A 127 -7.75 1.88 -13.14
N LEU A 128 -7.42 2.79 -12.21
CA LEU A 128 -7.05 2.41 -10.84
C LEU A 128 -8.19 1.66 -10.15
N LEU A 129 -9.43 2.16 -10.25
CA LEU A 129 -10.60 1.54 -9.63
C LEU A 129 -10.91 0.18 -10.27
N LEU A 130 -10.86 0.06 -11.60
CA LEU A 130 -11.09 -1.20 -12.31
C LEU A 130 -9.99 -2.22 -12.06
N LEU A 131 -8.78 -1.78 -11.72
CA LEU A 131 -7.71 -2.68 -11.28
C LEU A 131 -7.94 -3.17 -9.84
N LEU A 132 -8.37 -2.28 -8.94
CA LEU A 132 -8.59 -2.63 -7.53
C LEU A 132 -9.84 -3.47 -7.31
N TRP A 133 -10.91 -3.18 -8.04
CA TRP A 133 -12.24 -3.79 -7.82
C TRP A 133 -12.22 -5.32 -7.85
N PRO A 134 -11.64 -6.00 -8.86
CA PRO A 134 -11.58 -7.46 -8.86
C PRO A 134 -10.62 -8.00 -7.80
N VAL A 135 -9.54 -7.26 -7.48
CA VAL A 135 -8.55 -7.68 -6.48
C VAL A 135 -9.14 -7.70 -5.08
N THR A 136 -10.12 -6.84 -4.78
CA THR A 136 -10.79 -6.78 -3.48
C THR A 136 -12.01 -7.70 -3.37
N LEU A 137 -12.55 -8.20 -4.48
CA LEU A 137 -13.79 -9.00 -4.49
C LEU A 137 -13.57 -10.50 -4.66
N VAL A 138 -12.39 -10.88 -5.15
CA VAL A 138 -12.13 -12.27 -5.50
C VAL A 138 -11.20 -12.87 -4.46
N ASP A 139 -11.72 -13.87 -3.74
CA ASP A 139 -10.90 -14.72 -2.89
C ASP A 139 -9.92 -15.50 -3.76
N LEU A 140 -8.64 -15.24 -3.55
CA LEU A 140 -7.57 -15.83 -4.33
C LEU A 140 -7.07 -17.10 -3.65
N PRO A 141 -6.45 -18.02 -4.41
CA PRO A 141 -5.90 -19.23 -3.82
C PRO A 141 -4.91 -18.85 -2.73
N GLU A 142 -5.18 -19.29 -1.50
CA GLU A 142 -4.36 -19.05 -0.30
C GLU A 142 -2.90 -19.51 -0.48
N ARG A 143 -2.63 -20.31 -1.52
CA ARG A 143 -1.35 -20.98 -1.71
C ARG A 143 -0.30 -20.18 -2.48
N THR A 144 -0.52 -18.98 -3.01
CA THR A 144 0.54 -18.28 -3.79
C THR A 144 1.62 -17.58 -2.94
N SER A 145 1.77 -17.93 -1.67
CA SER A 145 2.75 -17.36 -0.75
C SER A 145 4.21 -17.59 -1.21
N LEU A 146 5.12 -16.72 -0.77
CA LEU A 146 6.57 -16.88 -0.91
C LEU A 146 7.21 -16.98 0.48
N PRO A 147 7.74 -18.16 0.86
CA PRO A 147 7.65 -19.44 0.15
C PRO A 147 6.23 -20.03 0.19
N ILE A 148 5.94 -21.14 -0.49
CA ILE A 148 4.61 -21.80 -0.41
C ILE A 148 4.44 -22.60 0.88
N GLU A 149 5.51 -23.21 1.37
CA GLU A 149 5.58 -23.84 2.69
C GLU A 149 6.36 -22.95 3.66
N GLY A 150 6.17 -23.07 4.97
CA GLY A 150 6.96 -22.30 5.95
C GLY A 150 6.58 -20.84 6.17
N VAL A 151 7.56 -19.99 6.49
CA VAL A 151 7.29 -18.62 6.95
C VAL A 151 7.13 -17.69 5.75
N HIS A 152 5.89 -17.29 5.47
CA HIS A 152 5.53 -16.43 4.34
C HIS A 152 5.78 -14.96 4.63
N PHE A 153 6.40 -14.26 3.68
CA PHE A 153 6.58 -12.80 3.76
C PHE A 153 5.57 -12.03 2.91
N ASP A 154 5.22 -12.55 1.74
CA ASP A 154 4.20 -12.01 0.85
C ASP A 154 3.68 -13.14 -0.08
N SER A 155 2.77 -12.82 -1.01
CA SER A 155 2.28 -13.70 -2.07
C SER A 155 2.73 -13.22 -3.44
N VAL A 156 3.07 -14.16 -4.33
CA VAL A 156 3.45 -13.85 -5.71
C VAL A 156 2.34 -13.08 -6.41
N TYR A 157 1.08 -13.46 -6.19
CA TYR A 157 -0.08 -12.76 -6.76
C TYR A 157 -0.06 -11.26 -6.43
N ARG A 158 0.14 -10.91 -5.16
CA ARG A 158 0.14 -9.51 -4.73
C ARG A 158 1.35 -8.76 -5.25
N MET A 159 2.54 -9.38 -5.23
CA MET A 159 3.75 -8.82 -5.82
C MET A 159 3.56 -8.55 -7.32
N MET A 160 2.90 -9.48 -8.03
CA MET A 160 2.54 -9.34 -9.44
C MET A 160 1.67 -8.11 -9.70
N ILE A 161 0.61 -7.92 -8.91
CA ILE A 161 -0.23 -6.72 -9.01
C ILE A 161 0.57 -5.47 -8.73
N MET A 162 1.40 -5.43 -7.68
CA MET A 162 2.22 -4.26 -7.39
C MET A 162 3.17 -3.94 -8.54
N MET A 163 3.89 -4.93 -9.06
CA MET A 163 4.85 -4.75 -10.15
C MET A 163 4.16 -4.27 -11.42
N VAL A 164 3.02 -4.86 -11.82
CA VAL A 164 2.32 -4.44 -13.02
C VAL A 164 1.68 -3.06 -12.86
N THR A 165 1.21 -2.74 -11.65
CA THR A 165 0.70 -1.42 -11.30
C THR A 165 1.80 -0.37 -11.42
N VAL A 166 2.97 -0.62 -10.84
CA VAL A 166 4.15 0.26 -10.95
C VAL A 166 4.56 0.39 -12.42
N TYR A 167 4.61 -0.71 -13.17
CA TYR A 167 4.92 -0.66 -14.60
C TYR A 167 3.92 0.19 -15.38
N ALA A 168 2.63 -0.07 -15.23
CA ALA A 168 1.56 0.62 -15.94
C ALA A 168 1.53 2.13 -15.60
N PHE A 169 1.60 2.49 -14.31
CA PHE A 169 1.50 3.90 -13.91
C PHE A 169 2.83 4.67 -14.04
N VAL A 170 3.98 4.07 -13.70
CA VAL A 170 5.28 4.75 -13.71
C VAL A 170 5.95 4.69 -15.09
N VAL A 171 5.94 3.53 -15.77
CA VAL A 171 6.64 3.35 -17.04
C VAL A 171 5.77 3.77 -18.21
N VAL A 172 4.59 3.15 -18.34
CA VAL A 172 3.68 3.34 -19.49
C VAL A 172 3.01 4.71 -19.42
N ARG A 173 2.26 4.96 -18.35
CA ARG A 173 1.49 6.19 -18.14
C ARG A 173 2.35 7.39 -17.73
N ARG A 174 3.55 7.16 -17.18
CA ARG A 174 4.50 8.21 -16.77
C ARG A 174 3.99 9.12 -15.64
N LEU A 175 3.18 8.59 -14.73
CA LEU A 175 2.70 9.32 -13.56
C LEU A 175 3.89 9.72 -12.67
N PRO A 176 4.15 11.02 -12.43
CA PRO A 176 5.30 11.42 -11.63
C PRO A 176 5.00 11.31 -10.14
N GLY A 177 6.04 11.09 -9.34
CA GLY A 177 5.97 11.17 -7.89
C GLY A 177 5.30 9.98 -7.21
N VAL A 178 5.07 8.86 -7.91
CA VAL A 178 4.53 7.63 -7.29
C VAL A 178 5.38 7.19 -6.10
N GLY A 179 6.70 7.38 -6.13
CA GLY A 179 7.53 7.17 -4.94
C GLY A 179 7.88 5.71 -4.67
N PHE A 180 7.70 4.81 -5.63
CA PHE A 180 7.90 3.37 -5.46
C PHE A 180 9.35 2.95 -5.77
N TRP A 181 10.29 3.37 -4.93
CA TRP A 181 11.67 2.89 -4.98
C TRP A 181 12.28 2.91 -3.58
N ILE A 182 13.30 2.08 -3.35
CA ILE A 182 14.00 2.06 -2.08
C ILE A 182 14.96 3.25 -2.00
N ASP A 183 14.85 4.01 -0.92
CA ASP A 183 15.79 5.06 -0.56
C ASP A 183 16.08 4.94 0.94
N LEU A 184 17.33 4.67 1.30
CA LEU A 184 17.78 4.62 2.70
C LEU A 184 18.24 6.03 3.11
N SER A 185 17.28 6.84 3.55
CA SER A 185 17.48 8.19 4.03
C SER A 185 17.10 8.33 5.51
N TRP A 186 18.08 8.69 6.33
CA TRP A 186 17.88 8.91 7.77
C TRP A 186 16.85 10.01 8.05
N ARG A 187 16.84 11.08 7.25
CA ARG A 187 15.91 12.20 7.41
C ARG A 187 14.45 11.79 7.16
N LYS A 188 14.24 10.91 6.17
CA LYS A 188 12.91 10.36 5.86
C LYS A 188 12.48 9.35 6.92
N LEU A 189 13.40 8.51 7.40
CA LEU A 189 13.15 7.58 8.50
C LEU A 189 12.73 8.34 9.76
N TRP A 190 13.48 9.38 10.14
CA TRP A 190 13.10 10.22 11.27
C TRP A 190 11.71 10.83 11.10
N THR A 191 11.37 11.25 9.87
CA THR A 191 10.03 11.75 9.56
C THR A 191 8.95 10.71 9.84
N THR A 192 9.16 9.47 9.41
CA THR A 192 8.25 8.35 9.71
C THR A 192 8.14 8.12 11.22
N LEU A 193 9.25 8.10 11.96
CA LEU A 193 9.28 7.78 13.38
C LEU A 193 8.58 8.82 14.26
N TRP A 194 8.83 10.12 14.03
CA TRP A 194 8.16 11.14 14.86
C TRP A 194 6.67 11.24 14.56
N VAL A 195 6.25 11.04 13.30
CA VAL A 195 4.82 11.02 12.95
C VAL A 195 4.13 9.80 13.57
N TRP A 196 4.80 8.64 13.54
CA TRP A 196 4.33 7.44 14.25
C TRP A 196 4.18 7.69 15.74
N ALA A 197 5.18 8.29 16.40
CA ALA A 197 5.12 8.60 17.83
C ALA A 197 3.96 9.55 18.18
N LEU A 198 3.72 10.59 17.38
CA LEU A 198 2.57 11.49 17.59
C LEU A 198 1.24 10.79 17.37
N TYR A 199 1.14 9.95 16.35
CA TYR A 199 -0.07 9.18 16.09
C TYR A 199 -0.36 8.24 17.27
N ILE A 200 0.61 7.45 17.71
CA ILE A 200 0.44 6.55 18.86
C ILE A 200 0.12 7.33 20.13
N GLY A 201 0.81 8.46 20.39
CA GLY A 201 0.47 9.31 21.53
C GLY A 201 -0.98 9.79 21.50
N LEU A 202 -1.47 10.23 20.33
CA LEU A 202 -2.87 10.62 20.15
C LEU A 202 -3.82 9.45 20.40
N ILE A 203 -3.55 8.28 19.81
CA ILE A 203 -4.40 7.09 19.96
C ILE A 203 -4.41 6.60 21.41
N LEU A 204 -3.28 6.62 22.12
CA LEU A 204 -3.22 6.27 23.55
C LEU A 204 -4.07 7.22 24.40
N VAL A 205 -3.97 8.52 24.18
CA VAL A 205 -4.77 9.52 24.91
C VAL A 205 -6.26 9.31 24.65
N LEU A 206 -6.66 9.16 23.38
CA LEU A 206 -8.06 8.88 23.04
C LEU A 206 -8.50 7.51 23.58
N GLY A 207 -7.62 6.52 23.52
CA GLY A 207 -7.70 5.15 24.03
C GLY A 207 -8.23 5.02 25.41
N PHE A 208 -7.44 5.53 26.33
CA PHE A 208 -7.74 5.47 27.73
C PHE A 208 -8.89 6.40 28.08
N TYR A 209 -9.03 7.54 27.41
CA TYR A 209 -10.11 8.49 27.68
C TYR A 209 -11.49 7.97 27.26
N LEU A 210 -11.57 7.29 26.12
CA LEU A 210 -12.81 6.70 25.59
C LEU A 210 -12.98 5.22 25.99
N GLU A 211 -12.14 4.72 26.91
CA GLU A 211 -12.19 3.36 27.47
C GLU A 211 -12.18 2.23 26.41
N PHE A 212 -11.50 2.42 25.27
CA PHE A 212 -11.42 1.38 24.21
C PHE A 212 -10.10 0.61 24.17
N MET A 213 -9.10 1.02 24.96
CA MET A 213 -7.82 0.31 25.06
C MET A 213 -7.60 -0.20 26.48
N VAL A 214 -7.28 -1.48 26.57
CA VAL A 214 -6.87 -2.13 27.82
C VAL A 214 -5.39 -2.48 27.71
N TYR A 215 -4.64 -2.14 28.76
CA TYR A 215 -3.27 -2.62 28.91
C TYR A 215 -3.32 -4.04 29.48
N GLU A 216 -3.09 -5.04 28.63
CA GLU A 216 -2.99 -6.44 29.06
C GLU A 216 -1.56 -6.78 29.53
N GLY A 217 -0.60 -5.91 29.22
CA GLY A 217 0.81 -6.14 29.48
C GLY A 217 1.43 -7.16 28.54
N PHE A 218 2.74 -7.34 28.71
CA PHE A 218 3.48 -8.38 28.03
C PHE A 218 3.28 -9.68 28.83
N GLY A 219 2.15 -10.37 28.64
CA GLY A 219 1.93 -11.67 29.30
C GLY A 219 3.07 -12.67 29.04
N SER A 220 3.09 -13.83 29.70
CA SER A 220 4.16 -14.85 29.55
C SER A 220 4.42 -15.34 28.11
N ASN A 221 3.52 -15.04 27.16
CA ASN A 221 3.67 -15.28 25.72
C ASN A 221 4.38 -14.14 24.94
N HIS A 222 4.68 -13.01 25.59
CA HIS A 222 5.38 -11.85 25.04
C HIS A 222 6.85 -11.77 25.48
N GLU A 223 7.24 -12.50 26.53
CA GLU A 223 8.64 -12.60 26.94
C GLU A 223 9.46 -13.32 25.85
N GLY A 224 10.23 -12.56 25.08
CA GLY A 224 11.37 -13.08 24.32
C GLY A 224 11.16 -13.47 22.86
N ASN A 225 9.98 -13.31 22.24
CA ASN A 225 9.81 -13.70 20.84
C ASN A 225 10.00 -12.53 19.84
N TRP A 226 11.20 -11.93 19.84
CA TRP A 226 11.61 -10.93 18.85
C TRP A 226 11.48 -11.44 17.41
N GLU A 227 11.64 -12.75 17.21
CA GLU A 227 11.42 -13.42 15.93
C GLU A 227 9.97 -13.25 15.46
N ARG A 228 8.97 -13.48 16.33
CA ARG A 228 7.55 -13.29 16.00
C ARG A 228 7.23 -11.83 15.68
N ILE A 229 7.79 -10.88 16.42
CA ILE A 229 7.61 -9.44 16.14
C ILE A 229 8.21 -9.11 14.77
N LEU A 230 9.41 -9.61 14.47
CA LEU A 230 10.08 -9.38 13.20
C LEU A 230 9.34 -10.03 12.02
N ILE A 231 8.87 -11.28 12.15
CA ILE A 231 8.07 -11.96 11.13
C ILE A 231 6.77 -11.17 10.88
N ARG A 232 6.07 -10.76 11.95
CA ARG A 232 4.83 -9.98 11.82
C ARG A 232 5.10 -8.61 11.20
N PHE A 233 6.19 -7.95 11.56
CA PHE A 233 6.63 -6.71 10.92
C PHE A 233 6.84 -6.92 9.42
N LEU A 234 7.63 -7.92 9.02
CA LEU A 234 7.96 -8.18 7.62
C LEU A 234 6.72 -8.57 6.82
N SER A 235 5.88 -9.45 7.38
CA SER A 235 4.61 -9.85 6.79
C SER A 235 3.69 -8.65 6.57
N ILE A 236 3.45 -7.82 7.60
CA ILE A 236 2.61 -6.63 7.44
C ILE A 236 3.23 -5.65 6.43
N TYR A 237 4.55 -5.42 6.50
CA TYR A 237 5.23 -4.48 5.62
C TYR A 237 5.17 -4.89 4.15
N LEU A 238 5.56 -6.12 3.82
CA LEU A 238 5.60 -6.59 2.44
C LEU A 238 4.21 -6.94 1.92
N HIS A 239 3.40 -7.63 2.71
CA HIS A 239 2.09 -8.11 2.28
C HIS A 239 1.01 -7.04 2.28
N THR A 240 0.88 -6.24 3.34
CA THR A 240 -0.29 -5.36 3.50
C THR A 240 0.07 -3.91 3.21
N ALA A 241 1.01 -3.37 3.98
CA ALA A 241 1.32 -1.95 3.98
C ALA A 241 1.92 -1.48 2.64
N LEU A 242 2.86 -2.23 2.04
CA LEU A 242 3.46 -1.82 0.77
C LEU A 242 2.43 -1.81 -0.37
N PHE A 243 1.55 -2.80 -0.40
CA PHE A 243 0.46 -2.89 -1.36
C PHE A 243 -0.51 -1.72 -1.19
N GLU A 244 -1.08 -1.57 0.01
CA GLU A 244 -2.07 -0.52 0.27
C GLU A 244 -1.49 0.87 0.06
N GLU A 245 -0.29 1.16 0.55
CA GLU A 245 0.29 2.49 0.41
C GLU A 245 0.72 2.80 -1.03
N LEU A 246 1.01 1.80 -1.88
CA LEU A 246 1.15 2.02 -3.32
C LEU A 246 -0.16 2.54 -3.92
N PHE A 247 -1.28 1.87 -3.65
CA PHE A 247 -2.59 2.24 -4.20
C PHE A 247 -3.14 3.54 -3.61
N PHE A 248 -3.12 3.67 -2.28
CA PHE A 248 -3.66 4.84 -1.59
C PHE A 248 -2.75 6.06 -1.74
N ARG A 249 -1.44 5.94 -1.54
CA ARG A 249 -0.55 7.12 -1.54
C ARG A 249 0.10 7.35 -2.88
N GLY A 250 0.80 6.33 -3.37
CA GLY A 250 1.55 6.41 -4.62
C GLY A 250 0.66 6.79 -5.81
N LEU A 251 -0.58 6.29 -5.82
CA LEU A 251 -1.53 6.47 -6.91
C LEU A 251 -2.70 7.39 -6.52
N LEU A 252 -3.61 6.98 -5.64
CA LEU A 252 -4.86 7.71 -5.40
C LEU A 252 -4.61 9.13 -4.86
N GLN A 253 -3.87 9.29 -3.77
CA GLN A 253 -3.54 10.60 -3.18
C GLN A 253 -2.74 11.46 -4.16
N ASN A 254 -1.77 10.88 -4.87
CA ASN A 254 -0.97 11.58 -5.87
C ASN A 254 -1.84 12.10 -7.04
N MET A 255 -2.72 11.25 -7.58
CA MET A 255 -3.62 11.59 -8.66
C MET A 255 -4.66 12.63 -8.23
N LEU A 256 -5.26 12.48 -7.05
CA LEU A 256 -6.18 13.46 -6.49
C LEU A 256 -5.52 14.82 -6.27
N ALA A 257 -4.32 14.85 -5.68
CA ALA A 257 -3.58 16.10 -5.47
C ALA A 257 -3.31 16.82 -6.80
N ARG A 258 -2.98 16.07 -7.86
CA ARG A 258 -2.81 16.65 -9.21
C ARG A 258 -4.13 17.10 -9.82
N LYS A 259 -5.21 16.34 -9.64
CA LYS A 259 -6.54 16.71 -10.14
C LYS A 259 -7.10 17.96 -9.48
N ILE A 260 -6.97 18.06 -8.17
CA ILE A 260 -7.38 19.24 -7.41
C ILE A 260 -6.55 20.46 -7.87
N ARG A 261 -5.24 20.30 -8.07
CA ARG A 261 -4.38 21.37 -8.58
C ARG A 261 -4.72 21.81 -10.00
N GLN A 262 -5.21 20.90 -10.85
CA GLN A 262 -5.65 21.20 -12.21
C GLN A 262 -7.02 21.87 -12.26
N SER A 263 -7.81 21.76 -11.19
CA SER A 263 -9.15 22.34 -11.13
C SER A 263 -9.08 23.85 -11.02
N ALA A 264 -9.95 24.54 -11.76
CA ALA A 264 -10.17 25.97 -11.56
C ALA A 264 -10.81 26.26 -10.19
N ASN A 265 -11.57 25.32 -9.64
CA ASN A 265 -12.24 25.47 -8.36
C ASN A 265 -11.99 24.24 -7.45
N PRO A 266 -10.97 24.29 -6.58
CA PRO A 266 -10.70 23.25 -5.58
C PRO A 266 -11.83 23.04 -4.57
N LEU A 267 -12.69 24.06 -4.35
CA LEU A 267 -13.81 23.98 -3.41
C LEU A 267 -14.80 22.88 -3.80
N ILE A 268 -14.97 22.62 -5.10
CA ILE A 268 -15.87 21.55 -5.59
C ILE A 268 -15.43 20.18 -5.05
N PHE A 269 -14.12 19.91 -5.03
CA PHE A 269 -13.58 18.66 -4.48
C PHE A 269 -13.81 18.57 -2.97
N TRP A 270 -13.72 19.71 -2.28
CA TRP A 270 -13.98 19.74 -0.84
C TRP A 270 -15.46 19.53 -0.52
N ILE A 271 -16.38 20.24 -1.19
CA ILE A 271 -17.83 20.07 -0.98
C ILE A 271 -18.24 18.65 -1.34
N ALA A 272 -17.85 18.14 -2.51
CA ALA A 272 -18.19 16.80 -2.95
C ALA A 272 -17.61 15.74 -1.99
N GLY A 273 -16.34 15.88 -1.61
CA GLY A 273 -15.70 15.00 -0.64
C GLY A 273 -16.39 15.06 0.73
N PHE A 274 -16.71 16.24 1.22
CA PHE A 274 -17.40 16.46 2.50
C PHE A 274 -18.78 15.79 2.50
N VAL A 275 -19.62 16.07 1.51
CA VAL A 275 -20.97 15.50 1.45
C VAL A 275 -20.92 13.99 1.27
N VAL A 276 -20.21 13.50 0.25
CA VAL A 276 -20.21 12.07 -0.09
C VAL A 276 -19.55 11.24 0.99
N LEU A 277 -18.36 11.63 1.46
CA LEU A 277 -17.61 10.80 2.40
C LEU A 277 -18.20 10.84 3.81
N THR A 278 -18.81 11.96 4.23
CA THR A 278 -19.50 12.02 5.52
C THR A 278 -20.74 11.11 5.52
N LEU A 279 -21.51 11.12 4.43
CA LEU A 279 -22.66 10.22 4.27
C LEU A 279 -22.23 8.75 4.24
N LEU A 280 -21.17 8.42 3.51
CA LEU A 280 -20.61 7.06 3.49
C LEU A 280 -20.09 6.64 4.87
N ALA A 281 -19.40 7.52 5.59
CA ALA A 281 -18.90 7.23 6.93
C ALA A 281 -20.04 7.01 7.95
N LEU A 282 -21.13 7.78 7.85
CA LEU A 282 -22.33 7.54 8.64
C LEU A 282 -22.95 6.19 8.28
N LEU A 283 -23.10 5.90 6.98
CA LEU A 283 -23.65 4.62 6.52
C LEU A 283 -22.80 3.44 7.02
N THR A 284 -21.48 3.53 6.95
CA THR A 284 -20.56 2.53 7.50
C THR A 284 -20.82 2.31 8.98
N GLY A 285 -20.90 3.37 9.78
CA GLY A 285 -21.23 3.25 11.20
C GLY A 285 -22.57 2.56 11.44
N VAL A 286 -23.61 2.92 10.69
CA VAL A 286 -24.97 2.35 10.83
C VAL A 286 -24.97 0.87 10.45
N MET A 287 -24.24 0.49 9.40
CA MET A 287 -24.18 -0.89 8.91
C MET A 287 -23.44 -1.84 9.87
N MET A 288 -22.47 -1.34 10.64
CA MET A 288 -21.70 -2.15 11.59
C MET A 288 -22.48 -2.47 12.88
N LYS A 289 -23.60 -1.77 13.16
CA LYS A 289 -24.51 -2.02 14.31
C LYS A 289 -23.84 -1.98 15.70
N ASP A 290 -22.65 -1.41 15.82
CA ASP A 290 -21.95 -1.24 17.10
C ASP A 290 -22.39 0.04 17.84
N GLY A 291 -21.90 0.19 19.08
CA GLY A 291 -21.89 1.48 19.75
C GLY A 291 -21.10 2.54 18.96
N MET A 292 -21.46 3.82 19.14
CA MET A 292 -20.77 4.97 18.50
C MET A 292 -20.81 4.99 16.97
N VAL A 293 -21.93 4.60 16.37
CA VAL A 293 -22.25 4.75 14.93
C VAL A 293 -21.81 6.10 14.32
N TRP A 294 -21.84 7.18 15.10
CA TRP A 294 -21.46 8.53 14.69
C TRP A 294 -19.94 8.76 14.58
N PHE A 295 -19.10 7.87 15.12
CA PHE A 295 -17.65 8.12 15.28
C PHE A 295 -16.90 8.25 13.94
N PRO A 296 -17.05 7.35 12.95
CA PRO A 296 -16.40 7.51 11.65
C PRO A 296 -16.84 8.79 10.92
N MET A 297 -18.12 9.14 11.06
CA MET A 297 -18.68 10.39 10.50
C MET A 297 -18.03 11.61 11.16
N MET A 298 -17.94 11.64 12.49
CA MET A 298 -17.32 12.74 13.23
C MET A 298 -15.85 12.91 12.82
N ILE A 299 -15.07 11.83 12.81
CA ILE A 299 -13.66 11.87 12.39
C ILE A 299 -13.53 12.36 10.94
N THR A 300 -14.40 11.90 10.05
CA THR A 300 -14.45 12.36 8.64
C THR A 300 -14.68 13.87 8.54
N MET A 301 -15.68 14.39 9.26
CA MET A 301 -15.99 15.81 9.28
C MET A 301 -14.83 16.63 9.84
N MET A 302 -14.26 16.21 10.99
CA MET A 302 -13.12 16.88 11.61
C MET A 302 -11.93 16.96 10.66
N LEU A 303 -11.64 15.85 9.96
CA LEU A 303 -10.49 15.75 9.07
C LEU A 303 -10.68 16.60 7.80
N LEU A 304 -11.87 16.59 7.19
CA LEU A 304 -12.17 17.39 6.00
C LEU A 304 -12.28 18.89 6.32
N VAL A 305 -12.88 19.27 7.45
CA VAL A 305 -12.90 20.66 7.93
C VAL A 305 -11.48 21.13 8.27
N GLY A 306 -10.72 20.32 9.01
CA GLY A 306 -9.32 20.61 9.31
C GLY A 306 -8.47 20.80 8.04
N ALA A 307 -8.66 19.94 7.04
CA ALA A 307 -7.98 20.07 5.75
C ALA A 307 -8.35 21.36 5.00
N TYR A 308 -9.61 21.79 5.08
CA TYR A 308 -10.05 23.07 4.53
C TYR A 308 -9.42 24.26 5.25
N LEU A 309 -9.42 24.25 6.59
CA LEU A 309 -8.79 25.30 7.39
C LEU A 309 -7.29 25.39 7.09
N MET A 310 -6.57 24.25 7.09
CA MET A 310 -5.15 24.21 6.72
C MET A 310 -4.90 24.68 5.30
N SER A 311 -5.81 24.39 4.36
CA SER A 311 -5.71 24.87 2.98
C SER A 311 -5.82 26.40 2.88
N ASN A 312 -6.61 27.02 3.76
CA ASN A 312 -6.74 28.47 3.81
C ASN A 312 -5.56 29.15 4.53
N ILE A 313 -5.01 28.50 5.57
CA ILE A 313 -3.84 28.98 6.32
C ILE A 313 -2.56 28.86 5.47
N PHE A 314 -2.30 27.68 4.91
CA PHE A 314 -1.08 27.35 4.17
C PHE A 314 -1.31 27.46 2.65
N LYS A 315 -1.40 28.71 2.17
CA LYS A 315 -1.57 29.01 0.74
C LYS A 315 -0.53 28.27 -0.12
N GLY A 316 -0.98 27.69 -1.23
CA GLY A 316 -0.15 26.91 -2.15
C GLY A 316 -0.14 25.39 -1.90
N TYR A 317 -0.55 24.93 -0.71
CA TYR A 317 -0.58 23.50 -0.36
C TYR A 317 -1.98 22.88 -0.30
N GLN A 318 -2.99 23.64 -0.71
CA GLN A 318 -4.42 23.26 -0.66
C GLN A 318 -4.70 21.86 -1.21
N HIS A 319 -4.17 21.60 -2.41
CA HIS A 319 -4.34 20.35 -3.11
C HIS A 319 -3.74 19.13 -2.38
N HIS A 320 -2.72 19.33 -1.54
CA HIS A 320 -2.16 18.25 -0.75
C HIS A 320 -3.01 17.91 0.46
N TYR A 321 -3.45 18.91 1.24
CA TYR A 321 -4.28 18.67 2.44
C TYR A 321 -5.63 18.05 2.06
N LEU A 322 -6.26 18.55 1.00
CA LEU A 322 -7.53 18.00 0.55
C LEU A 322 -7.40 16.58 0.00
N ALA A 323 -6.36 16.31 -0.80
CA ALA A 323 -6.11 14.96 -1.31
C ALA A 323 -5.79 13.97 -0.18
N MET A 324 -4.95 14.39 0.79
CA MET A 324 -4.69 13.60 1.99
C MET A 324 -6.00 13.29 2.70
N ALA A 325 -6.85 14.28 2.93
CA ALA A 325 -8.10 14.08 3.63
C ALA A 325 -9.04 13.09 2.97
N ILE A 326 -9.28 13.27 1.67
CA ILE A 326 -10.14 12.38 0.89
C ILE A 326 -9.56 10.95 0.91
N THR A 327 -8.26 10.79 0.65
CA THR A 327 -7.64 9.45 0.65
C THR A 327 -7.65 8.82 2.04
N SER A 328 -7.43 9.58 3.11
CA SER A 328 -7.50 9.08 4.49
C SER A 328 -8.87 8.53 4.84
N VAL A 329 -9.93 9.24 4.45
CA VAL A 329 -11.29 8.79 4.72
C VAL A 329 -11.59 7.53 3.90
N VAL A 330 -11.29 7.51 2.59
CA VAL A 330 -11.48 6.31 1.76
C VAL A 330 -10.69 5.11 2.33
N PHE A 331 -9.44 5.34 2.77
CA PHE A 331 -8.63 4.32 3.42
C PHE A 331 -9.32 3.76 4.68
N GLY A 332 -9.85 4.61 5.56
CA GLY A 332 -10.56 4.11 6.74
C GLY A 332 -11.86 3.37 6.39
N LEU A 333 -12.63 3.86 5.41
CA LEU A 333 -13.90 3.24 5.03
C LEU A 333 -13.74 1.85 4.42
N VAL A 334 -12.64 1.56 3.70
CA VAL A 334 -12.42 0.19 3.20
C VAL A 334 -12.18 -0.80 4.34
N HIS A 335 -11.78 -0.34 5.51
CA HIS A 335 -11.57 -1.16 6.71
C HIS A 335 -12.86 -1.43 7.50
N PHE A 336 -14.05 -1.23 6.92
CA PHE A 336 -15.33 -1.54 7.56
C PHE A 336 -15.46 -3.02 7.97
N HIS A 337 -14.69 -3.92 7.37
CA HIS A 337 -14.61 -5.34 7.73
C HIS A 337 -13.64 -5.62 8.89
N GLY A 338 -12.96 -4.59 9.43
CA GLY A 338 -11.88 -4.71 10.40
C GLY A 338 -12.31 -5.01 11.84
N GLY A 339 -13.61 -5.03 12.12
CA GLY A 339 -14.17 -5.59 13.34
C GLY A 339 -14.86 -4.61 14.29
N SER A 340 -14.61 -3.30 14.19
CA SER A 340 -15.34 -2.31 15.01
C SER A 340 -15.46 -0.93 14.37
N VAL A 341 -16.53 -0.21 14.71
CA VAL A 341 -16.76 1.18 14.25
C VAL A 341 -15.63 2.12 14.70
N ILE A 342 -15.05 1.86 15.87
CA ILE A 342 -13.91 2.60 16.41
C ILE A 342 -12.67 2.40 15.54
N PHE A 343 -12.40 1.15 15.14
CA PHE A 343 -11.27 0.81 14.27
C PHE A 343 -11.33 1.56 12.95
N VAL A 344 -12.52 1.68 12.33
CA VAL A 344 -12.73 2.48 11.12
C VAL A 344 -12.33 3.94 11.36
N GLY A 345 -12.78 4.55 12.46
CA GLY A 345 -12.42 5.93 12.81
C GLY A 345 -10.91 6.13 12.99
N PHE A 346 -10.22 5.18 13.64
CA PHE A 346 -8.76 5.25 13.76
C PHE A 346 -8.03 4.97 12.47
N ALA A 347 -8.54 4.09 11.61
CA ALA A 347 -7.99 3.91 10.27
C ALA A 347 -8.07 5.21 9.45
N ILE A 348 -9.15 6.00 9.58
CA ILE A 348 -9.24 7.34 8.97
C ILE A 348 -8.12 8.27 9.49
N LEU A 349 -7.88 8.32 10.80
CA LEU A 349 -6.80 9.13 11.38
C LEU A 349 -5.40 8.61 10.98
N ALA A 350 -5.19 7.30 10.98
CA ALA A 350 -3.95 6.66 10.56
C ALA A 350 -3.63 7.02 9.10
N GLY A 351 -4.65 7.00 8.24
CA GLY A 351 -4.52 7.38 6.85
C GLY A 351 -3.97 8.80 6.67
N TRP A 352 -4.27 9.73 7.59
CA TRP A 352 -3.68 11.08 7.57
C TRP A 352 -2.18 11.06 7.88
N ALA A 353 -1.78 10.30 8.90
CA ALA A 353 -0.37 10.13 9.26
C ALA A 353 0.43 9.54 8.09
N TYR A 354 -0.12 8.51 7.43
CA TYR A 354 0.51 7.88 6.27
C TYR A 354 0.60 8.83 5.08
N GLY A 355 -0.50 9.56 4.82
CA GLY A 355 -0.57 10.58 3.77
C GLY A 355 0.44 11.72 3.97
N TYR A 356 0.65 12.15 5.21
CA TYR A 356 1.63 13.16 5.56
C TYR A 356 3.06 12.66 5.37
N VAL A 357 3.38 11.44 5.84
CA VAL A 357 4.71 10.82 5.63
C VAL A 357 5.00 10.70 4.14
N TYR A 358 4.06 10.18 3.35
CA TYR A 358 4.20 10.13 1.89
C TYR A 358 4.41 11.53 1.29
N TRP A 359 3.64 12.52 1.71
CA TRP A 359 3.77 13.89 1.20
C TRP A 359 5.15 14.49 1.47
N LYS A 360 5.72 14.27 2.66
CA LYS A 360 7.04 14.78 3.06
C LYS A 360 8.20 13.99 2.46
N THR A 361 8.08 12.68 2.35
CA THR A 361 9.16 11.80 1.88
C THR A 361 9.14 11.55 0.37
N LYS A 362 7.99 11.77 -0.27
CA LYS A 362 7.68 11.42 -1.67
C LYS A 362 7.95 9.95 -1.99
N ASN A 363 7.72 9.07 -1.03
CA ASN A 363 8.14 7.68 -1.12
C ASN A 363 7.15 6.75 -0.40
N VAL A 364 6.72 5.70 -1.11
CA VAL A 364 5.72 4.74 -0.64
C VAL A 364 6.28 3.82 0.44
N PHE A 365 7.57 3.48 0.39
CA PHE A 365 8.19 2.60 1.38
C PHE A 365 8.17 3.21 2.78
N TYR A 366 8.32 4.54 2.89
CA TYR A 366 8.20 5.23 4.18
C TYR A 366 6.76 5.34 4.67
N ALA A 367 5.78 5.44 3.76
CA ALA A 367 4.36 5.38 4.10
C ALA A 367 3.99 3.96 4.58
N ALA A 368 4.47 2.94 3.88
CA ALA A 368 4.32 1.54 4.28
C ALA A 368 4.98 1.28 5.64
N LEU A 369 6.13 1.91 5.90
CA LEU A 369 6.81 1.76 7.19
C LEU A 369 5.99 2.31 8.36
N ILE A 370 5.45 3.54 8.26
CA ILE A 370 4.57 4.05 9.32
C ILE A 370 3.31 3.20 9.47
N HIS A 371 2.74 2.73 8.35
CA HIS A 371 1.59 1.84 8.38
C HIS A 371 1.91 0.54 9.14
N THR A 372 3.01 -0.13 8.82
CA THR A 372 3.47 -1.29 9.58
C THR A 372 3.68 -0.98 11.05
N LEU A 373 4.35 0.13 11.37
CA LEU A 373 4.60 0.55 12.75
C LEU A 373 3.29 0.75 13.52
N VAL A 374 2.27 1.35 12.91
CA VAL A 374 0.93 1.48 13.51
C VAL A 374 0.31 0.11 13.76
N ASN A 375 0.32 -0.79 12.78
CA ASN A 375 -0.32 -2.11 12.91
C ASN A 375 0.36 -3.03 13.93
N ILE A 376 1.67 -2.89 14.14
CA ILE A 376 2.39 -3.65 15.17
C ILE A 376 2.39 -2.96 16.54
N SER A 377 1.94 -1.70 16.64
CA SER A 377 1.99 -0.96 17.91
C SER A 377 1.27 -1.66 19.06
N PRO A 378 0.08 -2.28 18.86
CA PRO A 378 -0.53 -3.07 19.93
C PRO A 378 0.39 -4.17 20.46
N LEU A 379 1.10 -4.86 19.59
CA LEU A 379 2.08 -5.89 19.97
C LEU A 379 3.33 -5.29 20.66
N LEU A 380 3.80 -4.12 20.21
CA LEU A 380 4.97 -3.45 20.79
C LEU A 380 4.69 -2.90 22.19
N PHE A 381 3.45 -2.54 22.49
CA PHE A 381 3.06 -1.88 23.74
C PHE A 381 2.20 -2.77 24.66
N GLY A 382 1.90 -4.01 24.27
CA GLY A 382 1.07 -4.92 25.08
C GLY A 382 -0.37 -4.40 25.24
N LEU A 383 -0.93 -3.84 24.18
CA LEU A 383 -2.28 -3.27 24.15
C LEU A 383 -3.24 -4.26 23.49
N ASP A 384 -4.41 -4.41 24.07
CA ASP A 384 -5.56 -4.99 23.36
C ASP A 384 -6.59 -3.90 23.04
N LEU A 385 -7.13 -3.98 21.82
CA LEU A 385 -8.17 -3.09 21.35
C LEU A 385 -9.50 -3.78 21.58
N LEU A 386 -10.37 -3.16 22.38
CA LEU A 386 -11.75 -3.64 22.51
C LEU A 386 -12.39 -3.60 21.11
N LYS A 387 -12.68 -4.79 20.58
CA LYS A 387 -13.36 -4.97 19.30
C LYS A 387 -14.85 -4.75 19.46
#